data_AF-A0A9W9YUL6-F1
#
_entry.id   AF-A0A9W9YUL6-F1
#
_cell.length_a   1.000
_cell.length_b   1.000
_cell.length_c   1.000
_cell.angle_alpha   90.00
_cell.angle_beta   90.00
_cell.angle_gamma   90.00
#
_symmetry.space_group_name_H-M   'P 1'
#
loop_
_entity.id
_entity.type
_entity.pdbx_description
1 polymer ?
#
loop_
_entity_poly.entity_id
_entity_poly.type
_entity_poly.pdbx_seq_one_letter_code
_entity_poly.pdbx_strand_id
1 'polypeptide(L)'
;MDQRKRTSQSSHDGEASGSKRMKPESNKIHLRQLYGKNQPSDKKIRIAEELRTGKDFTQLSSELGIAKATAEVYGIDCLAAGKELDHKRKARYLGITSEDFQVMTVNILSNEDNKLRTIRDALNEEFSYNQIRFVLACLIQELEF
;
A
#
# COMPACT_ATOMS: atom_id res chain seq x y z
N MET A 1 6.54 42.92 51.63
CA MET A 1 5.56 41.85 51.95
C MET A 1 4.27 42.16 51.18
N ASP A 2 3.64 41.10 50.66
CA ASP A 2 2.35 41.03 49.93
C ASP A 2 2.25 41.70 48.54
N GLN A 3 2.28 40.97 47.43
CA GLN A 3 1.31 40.01 46.84
C GLN A 3 0.01 40.62 46.25
N ARG A 4 -0.20 40.27 44.97
CA ARG A 4 -1.46 40.16 44.17
C ARG A 4 -1.96 41.37 43.36
N LYS A 5 -1.84 41.23 42.03
CA LYS A 5 -2.92 41.43 41.03
C LYS A 5 -2.45 40.83 39.68
N ARG A 6 -2.83 39.60 39.37
CA ARG A 6 -3.94 39.23 38.46
C ARG A 6 -3.79 39.82 37.06
N THR A 7 -3.07 39.11 36.19
CA THR A 7 -3.24 39.18 34.74
C THR A 7 -4.16 38.04 34.32
N SER A 8 -5.34 38.41 33.84
CA SER A 8 -6.38 37.51 33.36
C SER A 8 -6.00 36.92 32.01
N GLN A 9 -6.31 35.63 31.89
CA GLN A 9 -6.31 34.84 30.66
C GLN A 9 -7.21 35.50 29.59
N SER A 10 -6.74 35.53 28.34
CA SER A 10 -7.61 35.55 27.17
C SER A 10 -7.29 34.33 26.34
N SER A 11 -8.18 33.35 26.41
CA SER A 11 -8.18 32.15 25.58
C SER A 11 -8.34 32.54 24.10
N HIS A 12 -7.42 32.06 23.27
CA HIS A 12 -7.58 31.99 21.82
C HIS A 12 -7.57 30.51 21.46
N ASP A 13 -8.69 29.84 21.72
CA ASP A 13 -8.93 28.49 21.22
C ASP A 13 -9.41 28.61 19.77
N GLY A 14 -8.43 28.68 18.88
CA GLY A 14 -8.59 28.37 17.47
C GLY A 14 -7.89 27.05 17.19
N GLU A 15 -8.42 25.94 17.72
CA GLU A 15 -8.02 24.60 17.29
C GLU A 15 -8.55 24.37 15.86
N ALA A 16 -7.78 24.85 14.89
CA ALA A 16 -7.81 24.34 13.55
C ALA A 16 -7.39 22.87 13.62
N SER A 17 -8.37 21.96 13.65
CA SER A 17 -8.18 20.54 13.32
C SER A 17 -7.80 20.46 11.84
N GLY A 18 -6.57 20.84 11.56
CA GLY A 18 -5.95 20.64 10.27
C GLY A 18 -5.54 19.18 10.21
N SER A 19 -6.31 18.35 9.52
CA SER A 19 -5.77 17.16 8.88
C SER A 19 -4.52 17.60 8.13
N LYS A 20 -3.35 17.38 8.72
CA LYS A 20 -2.06 17.69 8.09
C LYS A 20 -2.00 16.79 6.86
N ARG A 21 -2.41 17.33 5.71
CA ARG A 21 -2.14 16.74 4.41
C ARG A 21 -0.62 16.59 4.34
N MET A 22 -0.15 15.37 4.53
CA MET A 22 1.26 15.03 4.43
C MET A 22 1.74 15.38 3.01
N LYS A 23 2.97 15.90 2.92
CA LYS A 23 3.58 16.24 1.62
C LYS A 23 3.69 14.96 0.78
N PRO A 24 3.51 15.03 -0.56
CA PRO A 24 3.53 13.85 -1.44
C PRO A 24 4.76 12.94 -1.25
N GLU A 25 5.94 13.53 -1.09
CA GLU A 25 7.20 12.81 -0.85
C GLU A 25 7.19 12.04 0.50
N SER A 26 6.58 12.63 1.53
CA SER A 26 6.45 12.01 2.85
C SER A 26 5.50 10.81 2.84
N ASN A 27 4.47 10.85 1.99
CA ASN A 27 3.57 9.70 1.79
C ASN A 27 4.31 8.54 1.13
N LYS A 28 5.13 8.79 0.12
CA LYS A 28 5.87 7.74 -0.58
C LYS A 28 6.85 7.01 0.34
N ILE A 29 7.53 7.73 1.24
CA ILE A 29 8.43 7.14 2.25
C ILE A 29 7.63 6.25 3.21
N HIS A 30 6.51 6.74 3.74
CA HIS A 30 5.64 5.99 4.64
C HIS A 30 5.10 4.71 3.96
N LEU A 31 4.59 4.81 2.74
CA LEU A 31 4.08 3.65 1.99
C LEU A 31 5.17 2.59 1.74
N ARG A 32 6.41 3.01 1.46
CA ARG A 32 7.55 2.08 1.32
C ARG A 32 7.91 1.42 2.65
N GLN A 33 7.82 2.13 3.77
CA GLN A 33 8.04 1.56 5.10
C GLN A 33 6.99 0.51 5.43
N LEU A 34 5.71 0.83 5.18
CA LEU A 34 4.58 -0.09 5.35
C LEU A 34 4.70 -1.34 4.46
N TYR A 35 5.18 -1.17 3.22
CA TYR A 35 5.37 -2.29 2.29
C TYR A 35 6.48 -3.24 2.78
N GLY A 36 7.56 -2.67 3.30
CA GLY A 36 8.74 -3.39 3.73
C GLY A 36 9.72 -3.69 2.58
N LYS A 37 10.65 -4.61 2.83
CA LYS A 37 11.73 -4.93 1.89
C LYS A 37 11.19 -5.75 0.69
N ASN A 38 11.45 -5.28 -0.53
CA ASN A 38 11.01 -5.93 -1.76
C ASN A 38 12.15 -6.19 -2.77
N GLN A 39 13.37 -6.44 -2.29
CA GLN A 39 14.57 -6.61 -3.11
C GLN A 39 14.35 -7.59 -4.28
N PRO A 40 14.91 -7.29 -5.47
CA PRO A 40 14.79 -8.15 -6.64
C PRO A 40 15.51 -9.48 -6.42
N SER A 41 15.03 -10.51 -7.09
CA SER A 41 15.66 -11.83 -7.20
C SER A 41 15.41 -12.39 -8.59
N ASP A 42 16.21 -13.38 -9.02
CA ASP A 42 16.07 -13.96 -10.36
C ASP A 42 14.66 -14.49 -10.63
N LYS A 43 14.04 -15.12 -9.62
CA LYS A 43 12.66 -15.61 -9.71
C LYS A 43 11.65 -14.46 -9.86
N LYS A 44 11.84 -13.35 -9.15
CA LYS A 44 10.98 -12.17 -9.26
C LYS A 44 11.12 -11.51 -10.63
N ILE A 45 12.35 -11.35 -11.10
CA ILE A 45 12.66 -10.78 -12.42
C ILE A 45 12.02 -11.63 -13.51
N ARG A 46 12.21 -12.95 -13.47
CA ARG A 46 11.60 -13.88 -14.41
C ARG A 46 10.07 -13.79 -14.41
N ILE A 47 9.43 -13.73 -13.24
CA ILE A 47 7.99 -13.53 -13.16
C ILE A 47 7.57 -12.21 -13.82
N ALA A 48 8.29 -11.12 -13.58
CA ALA A 48 7.95 -9.84 -14.20
C ALA A 48 8.06 -9.88 -15.72
N GLU A 49 9.08 -10.54 -16.26
CA GLU A 49 9.27 -10.70 -17.71
C GLU A 49 8.16 -11.54 -18.33
N GLU A 50 7.83 -12.67 -17.72
CA GLU A 50 6.80 -13.58 -18.24
C GLU A 50 5.37 -13.05 -18.06
N LEU A 51 5.12 -12.22 -17.04
CA LEU A 51 3.86 -11.48 -16.95
C LEU A 51 3.70 -10.50 -18.13
N ARG A 52 4.79 -9.89 -18.63
CA ARG A 52 4.74 -9.00 -19.80
C ARG A 52 4.47 -9.76 -21.10
N THR A 53 4.90 -11.02 -21.20
CA THR A 53 4.57 -11.90 -22.35
C THR A 53 3.14 -12.43 -22.29
N GLY A 54 2.42 -12.14 -21.20
CA GLY A 54 1.00 -12.43 -21.04
C GLY A 54 0.70 -13.74 -20.32
N LYS A 55 1.69 -14.40 -19.72
CA LYS A 55 1.44 -15.53 -18.82
C LYS A 55 0.66 -15.10 -17.59
N ASP A 56 -0.08 -16.03 -17.01
CA ASP A 56 -0.76 -15.83 -15.73
C ASP A 56 -0.01 -16.46 -14.54
N PHE A 57 -0.44 -16.15 -13.32
CA PHE A 57 0.20 -16.68 -12.11
C PHE A 57 0.06 -18.19 -11.96
N THR A 58 -0.95 -18.82 -12.55
CA THR A 58 -1.13 -20.28 -12.51
C THR A 58 0.00 -20.93 -13.32
N GLN A 59 0.22 -20.47 -14.55
CA GLN A 59 1.31 -20.96 -15.41
C GLN A 59 2.68 -20.75 -14.73
N LEU A 60 2.93 -19.54 -14.22
CA LEU A 60 4.20 -19.20 -13.57
C LEU A 60 4.46 -20.02 -12.30
N SER A 61 3.42 -20.28 -11.52
CA SER A 61 3.52 -21.09 -10.30
C SER A 61 3.95 -22.53 -10.62
N SER A 62 3.40 -23.11 -11.69
CA SER A 62 3.74 -24.45 -12.16
C SER A 62 5.15 -24.50 -12.73
N GLU A 63 5.52 -23.56 -13.60
CA GLU A 63 6.85 -23.52 -14.25
C GLU A 63 7.99 -23.31 -13.25
N LEU A 64 7.76 -22.52 -12.20
CA LEU A 64 8.77 -22.18 -11.21
C LEU A 64 8.76 -23.09 -9.97
N GLY A 65 7.80 -24.02 -9.90
CA GLY A 65 7.62 -24.92 -8.75
C GLY A 65 7.36 -24.16 -7.45
N ILE A 66 6.53 -23.12 -7.49
CA ILE A 66 6.16 -22.30 -6.32
C ILE A 66 4.65 -22.25 -6.16
N ALA A 67 4.17 -21.91 -4.97
CA ALA A 67 2.75 -21.65 -4.77
C ALA A 67 2.30 -20.42 -5.57
N LYS A 68 1.05 -20.45 -6.08
CA LYS A 68 0.45 -19.33 -6.81
C LYS A 68 0.49 -18.02 -6.03
N ALA A 69 0.16 -18.06 -4.73
CA ALA A 69 0.24 -16.90 -3.85
C ALA A 69 1.66 -16.30 -3.79
N THR A 70 2.71 -17.12 -3.89
CA THR A 70 4.10 -16.64 -3.95
C THR A 70 4.39 -15.99 -5.29
N ALA A 71 3.90 -16.56 -6.40
CA ALA A 71 4.03 -15.96 -7.72
C ALA A 71 3.35 -14.57 -7.80
N GLU A 72 2.17 -14.44 -7.19
CA GLU A 72 1.46 -13.17 -7.03
C GLU A 72 2.32 -12.14 -6.30
N VAL A 73 2.85 -12.50 -5.11
CA VAL A 73 3.72 -11.62 -4.30
C VAL A 73 4.94 -11.19 -5.10
N TYR A 74 5.61 -12.08 -5.81
CA TYR A 74 6.77 -11.73 -6.62
C TYR A 74 6.44 -10.75 -7.74
N GLY A 75 5.29 -10.92 -8.38
CA GLY A 75 4.81 -9.95 -9.34
C GLY A 75 4.48 -8.59 -8.69
N ILE A 76 3.88 -8.58 -7.49
CA ILE A 76 3.55 -7.35 -6.77
C ILE A 76 4.84 -6.63 -6.31
N ASP A 77 5.84 -7.37 -5.83
CA ASP A 77 7.14 -6.83 -5.44
C ASP A 77 7.83 -6.13 -6.61
N CYS A 78 7.75 -6.72 -7.82
CA CYS A 78 8.28 -6.10 -9.03
C CYS A 78 7.54 -4.80 -9.39
N LEU A 79 6.22 -4.78 -9.24
CA LEU A 79 5.42 -3.57 -9.43
C LEU A 79 5.85 -2.49 -8.43
N ALA A 80 5.91 -2.82 -7.13
CA ALA A 80 6.37 -1.89 -6.09
C ALA A 80 7.82 -1.41 -6.29
N ALA A 81 8.65 -2.19 -6.99
CA ALA A 81 10.01 -1.82 -7.39
C ALA A 81 10.07 -0.96 -8.67
N GLY A 82 8.93 -0.61 -9.28
CA GLY A 82 8.85 0.23 -10.47
C GLY A 82 9.04 -0.53 -11.79
N LYS A 83 8.87 -1.85 -11.81
CA LYS A 83 8.82 -2.59 -13.08
C LYS A 83 7.49 -2.33 -13.76
N GLU A 84 7.57 -2.01 -15.04
CA GLU A 84 6.41 -1.86 -15.90
C GLU A 84 5.69 -3.20 -16.05
N LEU A 85 4.49 -3.27 -15.50
CA LEU A 85 3.58 -4.41 -15.52
C LEU A 85 2.16 -3.86 -15.68
N ASP A 86 1.31 -4.58 -16.40
CA ASP A 86 -0.11 -4.23 -16.52
C ASP A 86 -0.83 -4.43 -15.18
N HIS A 87 -0.91 -3.34 -14.40
CA HIS A 87 -1.53 -3.33 -13.08
C HIS A 87 -3.04 -3.54 -13.16
N LYS A 88 -3.71 -3.06 -14.23
CA LYS A 88 -5.15 -3.27 -14.44
C LYS A 88 -5.48 -4.74 -14.68
N ARG A 89 -4.68 -5.45 -15.47
CA ARG A 89 -4.80 -6.90 -15.64
C ARG A 89 -4.51 -7.63 -14.34
N LYS A 90 -3.49 -7.21 -13.58
CA LYS A 90 -3.18 -7.79 -12.27
C LYS A 90 -4.31 -7.63 -11.27
N ALA A 91 -4.95 -6.45 -11.22
CA ALA A 91 -6.09 -6.21 -10.36
C ALA A 91 -7.26 -7.15 -10.66
N ARG A 92 -7.57 -7.34 -11.96
CA ARG A 92 -8.58 -8.32 -12.40
C ARG A 92 -8.25 -9.73 -11.94
N TYR A 93 -6.97 -10.14 -12.00
CA TYR A 93 -6.54 -11.45 -11.50
C TYR A 93 -6.69 -11.61 -9.99
N LEU A 94 -6.48 -10.52 -9.24
CA LEU A 94 -6.66 -10.49 -7.78
C LEU A 94 -8.13 -10.26 -7.37
N GLY A 95 -9.06 -10.14 -8.33
CA GLY A 95 -10.46 -9.88 -8.06
C GLY A 95 -10.71 -8.52 -7.38
N ILE A 96 -9.88 -7.52 -7.66
CA ILE A 96 -10.00 -6.18 -7.07
C ILE A 96 -10.83 -5.31 -8.00
N THR A 97 -11.97 -4.81 -7.52
CA THR A 97 -12.78 -3.81 -8.21
C THR A 97 -12.30 -2.39 -7.91
N SER A 98 -12.84 -1.39 -8.62
CA SER A 98 -12.51 0.03 -8.35
C SER A 98 -12.98 0.47 -6.96
N GLU A 99 -14.09 -0.08 -6.48
CA GLU A 99 -14.61 0.18 -5.12
C GLU A 99 -13.67 -0.40 -4.07
N ASP A 100 -13.26 -1.66 -4.24
CA ASP A 100 -12.29 -2.32 -3.35
C ASP A 100 -10.98 -1.53 -3.29
N PHE A 101 -10.50 -1.05 -4.44
CA PHE A 101 -9.29 -0.26 -4.53
C PHE A 101 -9.40 1.04 -3.71
N GLN A 102 -10.53 1.74 -3.81
CA GLN A 102 -10.78 2.97 -3.05
C GLN A 102 -10.87 2.68 -1.54
N VAL A 103 -11.62 1.66 -1.14
CA VAL A 103 -11.78 1.27 0.27
C VAL A 103 -10.43 0.89 0.89
N MET A 104 -9.63 0.06 0.20
CA MET A 104 -8.28 -0.28 0.65
C MET A 104 -7.36 0.96 0.70
N THR A 105 -7.45 1.85 -0.29
CA THR A 105 -6.64 3.08 -0.33
C THR A 105 -6.87 3.96 0.90
N VAL A 106 -8.12 4.20 1.28
CA VAL A 106 -8.45 5.02 2.46
C VAL A 106 -7.86 4.41 3.73
N ASN A 107 -7.98 3.09 3.91
CA ASN A 107 -7.46 2.40 5.09
C ASN A 107 -5.93 2.36 5.12
N ILE A 108 -5.28 2.19 3.96
CA ILE A 108 -3.82 2.25 3.85
C ILE A 108 -3.30 3.64 4.22
N LEU A 109 -3.90 4.70 3.67
CA LEU A 109 -3.45 6.08 3.90
C LEU A 109 -3.77 6.59 5.31
N SER A 110 -4.73 5.98 5.99
CA SER A 110 -5.08 6.31 7.38
C SER A 110 -4.34 5.45 8.41
N ASN A 111 -3.45 4.54 7.98
CA ASN A 111 -2.73 3.66 8.87
C ASN A 111 -1.53 4.36 9.54
N GLU A 112 -1.58 4.53 10.85
CA GLU A 112 -0.54 5.25 11.60
C GLU A 112 0.57 4.33 12.15
N ASP A 113 0.28 3.05 12.35
CA ASP A 113 1.19 2.11 13.04
C ASP A 113 2.12 1.32 12.11
N ASN A 114 2.06 1.56 10.80
CA ASN A 114 2.82 0.90 9.74
C ASN A 114 2.66 -0.64 9.72
N LYS A 115 1.51 -1.17 10.13
CA LYS A 115 1.25 -2.63 10.15
C LYS A 115 0.15 -3.01 9.18
N LEU A 116 0.49 -3.90 8.23
CA LEU A 116 -0.50 -4.50 7.32
C LEU A 116 -1.63 -5.24 8.04
N ARG A 117 -1.35 -5.80 9.24
CA ARG A 117 -2.37 -6.45 10.07
C ARG A 117 -3.46 -5.45 10.46
N THR A 118 -3.09 -4.28 10.96
CA THR A 118 -4.03 -3.23 11.38
C THR A 118 -4.92 -2.77 10.23
N ILE A 119 -4.37 -2.66 9.01
CA ILE A 119 -5.14 -2.36 7.80
C ILE A 119 -6.14 -3.47 7.50
N ARG A 120 -5.69 -4.73 7.55
CA ARG A 120 -6.56 -5.88 7.29
C ARG A 120 -7.68 -6.02 8.32
N ASP A 121 -7.38 -5.75 9.58
CA ASP A 121 -8.35 -5.77 10.68
C ASP A 121 -9.38 -4.64 10.50
N ALA A 122 -8.96 -3.43 10.10
CA ALA A 122 -9.86 -2.31 9.78
C ALA A 122 -10.78 -2.59 8.57
N LEU A 123 -10.36 -3.50 7.69
CA LEU A 123 -11.12 -3.98 6.54
C LEU A 123 -11.93 -5.25 6.85
N ASN A 124 -12.17 -5.57 8.13
CA ASN A 124 -12.90 -6.76 8.59
C ASN A 124 -12.37 -8.10 8.02
N GLU A 125 -11.07 -8.15 7.69
CA GLU A 125 -10.42 -9.30 7.06
C GLU A 125 -10.98 -9.73 5.69
N GLU A 126 -11.82 -8.92 5.05
CA GLU A 126 -12.45 -9.21 3.75
C GLU A 126 -11.41 -9.33 2.62
N PHE A 127 -10.29 -8.59 2.75
CA PHE A 127 -9.21 -8.59 1.77
C PHE A 127 -8.00 -9.42 2.23
N SER A 128 -7.40 -10.12 1.28
CA SER A 128 -6.13 -10.81 1.47
C SER A 128 -4.96 -9.83 1.58
N TYR A 129 -3.89 -10.27 2.23
CA TYR A 129 -2.64 -9.50 2.26
C TYR A 129 -2.07 -9.21 0.85
N ASN A 130 -2.27 -10.11 -0.11
CA ASN A 130 -1.82 -9.88 -1.49
C ASN A 130 -2.60 -8.75 -2.16
N GLN A 131 -3.92 -8.66 -1.94
CA GLN A 131 -4.72 -7.54 -2.45
C GLN A 131 -4.28 -6.21 -1.82
N ILE A 132 -4.12 -6.17 -0.50
CA ILE A 132 -3.65 -4.97 0.21
C ILE A 132 -2.25 -4.56 -0.29
N ARG A 133 -1.32 -5.52 -0.44
CA ARG A 133 0.02 -5.25 -0.97
C ARG A 133 0.00 -4.76 -2.42
N PHE A 134 -0.93 -5.24 -3.24
CA PHE A 134 -1.10 -4.76 -4.60
C PHE A 134 -1.55 -3.29 -4.63
N VAL A 135 -2.54 -2.91 -3.83
CA VAL A 135 -2.97 -1.51 -3.74
C VAL A 135 -1.83 -0.64 -3.22
N LEU A 136 -1.13 -1.10 -2.19
CA LEU A 136 0.05 -0.41 -1.66
C LEU A 136 1.14 -0.22 -2.73
N ALA A 137 1.42 -1.23 -3.56
CA ALA A 137 2.35 -1.12 -4.68
C ALA A 137 1.89 -0.09 -5.71
N CYS A 138 0.59 -0.02 -6.01
CA CYS A 138 0.02 1.00 -6.90
C CYS A 138 0.20 2.41 -6.34
N LEU A 139 -0.07 2.61 -5.04
CA LEU A 139 0.12 3.90 -4.38
C LEU A 139 1.59 4.34 -4.36
N ILE A 140 2.55 3.42 -4.14
CA ILE A 140 3.98 3.72 -4.21
C ILE A 140 4.40 4.19 -5.60
N GLN A 141 3.78 3.63 -6.64
CA GLN A 141 4.09 3.92 -8.04
C GLN A 141 3.16 4.97 -8.66
N GLU A 142 2.26 5.57 -7.86
CA GLU A 142 1.30 6.59 -8.31
C GLU A 142 0.43 6.11 -9.49
N LEU A 143 0.05 4.82 -9.46
CA LEU A 143 -0.75 4.19 -10.51
C LEU A 143 -2.24 4.38 -10.26
N GLU A 144 -2.93 4.84 -11.30
CA GLU A 144 -4.39 5.02 -11.30
C GLU A 144 -5.13 3.74 -11.62
N PHE A 145 -6.33 3.60 -11.06
CA PHE A 145 -7.18 2.44 -11.23
C PHE A 145 -8.31 2.69 -12.22
#